data_AF-A0A366C257-F1
#
_entry.id   AF-A0A366C257-F1
#
_cell.length_a   1.000
_cell.length_b   1.000
_cell.length_c   1.000
_cell.angle_alpha   90.00
_cell.angle_beta   90.00
_cell.angle_gamma   90.00
#
_symmetry.space_group_name_H-M   'P 1'
#
loop_
_entity.id
_entity.type
_entity.pdbx_description
1 polymer ?
#
loop_
_entity_poly.entity_id
_entity_poly.type
_entity_poly.pdbx_seq_one_letter_code
_entity_poly.pdbx_strand_id
1 'polypeptide(L)'
;MPGAHSFRDEAIARAKAGIPPRVLAAEYGVAPRVLHQMLKDARRAGEDIPRFANGAPALSPDMTRMTCRIGRATRAALVPAAQARGLSVAELAGALLAAIAEGALVDAVLDDGEGAP
;
A
#
# COMPACT_ATOMS: atom_id res chain seq x y z
N MET A 1 24.00 12.08 -31.91
CA MET A 1 22.79 11.27 -32.19
C MET A 1 22.52 10.41 -30.95
N PRO A 2 21.48 10.70 -30.15
CA PRO A 2 21.15 9.89 -28.99
C PRO A 2 20.63 8.53 -29.48
N GLY A 3 21.30 7.46 -29.07
CA GLY A 3 21.03 6.10 -29.52
C GLY A 3 19.64 5.63 -29.09
N ALA A 4 18.95 4.93 -29.98
CA ALA A 4 17.73 4.22 -29.66
C ALA A 4 18.04 3.21 -28.55
N HIS A 5 17.74 3.56 -27.30
CA HIS A 5 17.74 2.58 -26.21
C HIS A 5 16.74 1.51 -26.60
N SER A 6 17.18 0.25 -26.60
CA SER A 6 16.24 -0.83 -26.87
C SER A 6 15.16 -0.79 -25.80
N PHE A 7 13.92 -1.13 -26.15
CA PHE A 7 12.80 -1.23 -25.21
C PHE A 7 13.20 -1.97 -23.91
N ARG A 8 14.07 -2.97 -24.04
CA ARG A 8 14.65 -3.73 -22.93
C ARG A 8 15.48 -2.86 -21.98
N ASP A 9 16.39 -2.05 -22.51
CA ASP A 9 17.32 -1.25 -21.71
C ASP A 9 16.57 -0.16 -20.94
N GLU A 10 15.58 0.46 -21.58
CA GLU A 10 14.75 1.49 -20.95
C GLU A 10 13.88 0.90 -19.83
N ALA A 11 13.26 -0.25 -20.07
CA ALA A 11 12.48 -0.94 -19.06
C ALA A 11 13.34 -1.41 -17.86
N ILE A 12 14.59 -1.83 -18.10
CA ILE A 12 15.53 -2.16 -17.03
C ILE A 12 15.90 -0.91 -16.23
N ALA A 13 16.27 0.19 -16.88
CA ALA A 13 16.62 1.43 -16.20
C ALA A 13 15.47 1.96 -15.32
N ARG A 14 14.24 1.89 -15.83
CA ARG A 14 13.05 2.31 -15.08
C ARG A 14 12.69 1.35 -13.95
N ALA A 15 12.91 0.06 -14.11
CA ALA A 15 12.76 -0.90 -13.03
C ALA A 15 13.83 -0.71 -11.94
N LYS A 16 15.06 -0.34 -12.28
CA LYS A 16 16.10 0.04 -11.30
C LYS A 16 15.70 1.28 -10.49
N ALA A 17 15.02 2.23 -11.12
CA ALA A 17 14.45 3.40 -10.44
C ALA A 17 13.25 3.07 -9.53
N GLY A 18 12.88 1.79 -9.38
CA GLY A 18 11.82 1.36 -8.47
C GLY A 18 10.42 1.38 -9.06
N ILE A 19 10.26 1.58 -10.37
CA ILE A 19 8.94 1.56 -11.01
C ILE A 19 8.45 0.10 -11.13
N PRO A 20 7.24 -0.23 -10.64
CA PRO A 20 6.74 -1.60 -10.66
C PRO A 20 6.55 -2.15 -12.09
N PRO A 21 6.80 -3.46 -12.32
CA PRO A 21 6.66 -4.08 -13.63
C PRO A 21 5.25 -3.99 -14.21
N ARG A 22 4.22 -4.00 -13.37
CA ARG A 22 2.82 -3.83 -13.81
C ARG A 22 2.56 -2.46 -14.41
N VAL A 23 3.16 -1.40 -13.86
CA VAL A 23 3.01 -0.02 -14.36
C VAL A 23 3.69 0.10 -15.71
N LEU A 24 4.94 -0.35 -15.80
CA LEU A 24 5.70 -0.38 -17.05
C LEU A 24 4.99 -1.22 -18.12
N ALA A 25 4.42 -2.38 -17.75
CA ALA A 25 3.69 -3.23 -18.68
C ALA A 25 2.47 -2.53 -19.30
N ALA A 26 1.72 -1.78 -18.50
CA ALA A 26 0.58 -0.99 -18.98
C ALA A 26 1.03 0.16 -19.90
N GLU A 27 2.11 0.84 -19.52
CA GLU A 27 2.65 1.98 -20.29
C GLU A 27 3.19 1.56 -21.66
N TYR A 28 3.91 0.44 -21.72
CA TYR A 28 4.45 -0.07 -22.97
C TYR A 28 3.51 -1.02 -23.73
N GLY A 29 2.29 -1.25 -23.23
CA GLY A 29 1.31 -2.13 -23.87
C GLY A 29 1.72 -3.60 -23.95
N VAL A 30 2.62 -4.06 -23.07
CA VAL A 30 3.12 -5.44 -23.04
C VAL A 30 2.46 -6.26 -21.95
N ALA A 31 2.35 -7.57 -22.16
CA ALA A 31 1.84 -8.46 -21.12
C ALA A 31 2.78 -8.43 -19.89
N PRO A 32 2.26 -8.29 -18.65
CA PRO A 32 3.10 -8.24 -17.44
C PRO A 32 4.04 -9.43 -17.30
N ARG A 33 3.63 -10.62 -17.76
CA ARG A 33 4.45 -11.83 -17.79
C ARG A 33 5.75 -11.64 -18.58
N VAL A 34 5.70 -10.95 -19.72
CA VAL A 34 6.87 -10.67 -20.57
C VAL A 34 7.85 -9.79 -19.80
N LEU A 35 7.35 -8.73 -19.16
CA LEU A 35 8.19 -7.83 -18.39
C LEU A 35 8.80 -8.50 -17.15
N HIS A 36 8.04 -9.34 -16.45
CA HIS A 36 8.56 -10.13 -15.33
C HIS A 36 9.66 -11.10 -15.77
N GLN A 37 9.51 -11.74 -16.93
CA GLN A 37 10.52 -12.64 -17.48
C GLN A 37 11.78 -11.87 -17.89
N MET A 38 11.62 -10.73 -18.57
CA MET A 38 12.75 -9.88 -18.96
C MET A 38 13.55 -9.36 -17.76
N LEU A 39 12.88 -8.87 -16.71
CA LEU A 39 13.54 -8.41 -15.48
C LEU A 39 14.17 -9.57 -14.69
N LYS A 40 13.61 -10.78 -14.79
CA LYS A 40 14.23 -11.98 -14.21
C LYS A 40 15.54 -12.32 -14.92
N ASP A 41 15.56 -12.25 -16.25
CA ASP A 41 16.75 -12.54 -17.03
C ASP A 41 17.82 -11.45 -16.87
N ALA A 42 17.41 -10.19 -16.75
CA ALA A 42 18.31 -9.08 -16.43
C ALA A 42 18.99 -9.25 -15.05
N ARG A 43 18.23 -9.62 -14.01
CA ARG A 43 18.82 -9.94 -12.68
C ARG A 43 19.80 -11.10 -12.74
N ARG A 44 19.51 -12.13 -13.54
CA ARG A 44 20.43 -13.27 -13.77
C ARG A 44 21.70 -12.84 -14.48
N ALA A 45 21.63 -11.82 -15.32
CA ALA A 45 22.77 -11.22 -16.00
C ALA A 45 23.59 -10.26 -15.10
N GLY A 46 23.23 -10.11 -13.81
CA GLY A 46 23.95 -9.28 -12.86
C GLY A 46 23.40 -7.86 -12.68
N GLU A 47 22.26 -7.54 -13.31
CA GLU A 47 21.63 -6.24 -13.11
C GLU A 47 21.01 -6.11 -11.72
N ASP A 48 21.36 -5.04 -11.01
CA ASP A 48 20.83 -4.74 -9.67
C ASP A 48 19.42 -4.14 -9.76
N ILE A 49 18.43 -5.01 -9.95
CA ILE A 49 17.01 -4.63 -10.08
C ILE A 49 16.26 -5.11 -8.84
N PRO A 50 15.56 -4.22 -8.11
CA PRO A 50 14.82 -4.58 -6.90
C PRO A 50 13.77 -5.66 -7.19
N ARG A 51 13.55 -6.56 -6.23
CA ARG A 51 12.43 -7.51 -6.31
C ARG A 51 11.16 -6.81 -5.86
N PHE A 52 10.27 -6.58 -6.82
CA PHE A 52 8.94 -6.07 -6.54
C PHE A 52 8.12 -7.16 -5.86
N ALA A 53 7.72 -6.92 -4.61
CA ALA A 53 6.87 -7.85 -3.89
C ALA A 53 5.53 -8.01 -4.62
N ASN A 54 5.09 -9.25 -4.79
CA ASN A 54 3.71 -9.54 -5.17
C ASN A 54 2.83 -9.30 -3.94
N GLY A 55 2.37 -8.07 -3.78
CA GLY A 55 1.54 -7.66 -2.67
C GLY A 55 1.13 -6.22 -2.87
N ALA A 56 0.05 -5.82 -2.21
CA ALA A 56 -0.49 -4.46 -2.19
C ALA A 56 0.60 -3.35 -2.23
N PRO A 57 0.30 -2.17 -2.82
CA PRO A 57 1.26 -1.08 -2.99
C PRO A 57 2.09 -0.89 -1.71
N ALA A 58 3.41 -0.70 -1.91
CA ALA A 58 4.30 -0.36 -0.83
C ALA A 58 3.68 0.84 -0.08
N LEU A 59 3.46 0.66 1.23
CA LEU A 59 3.04 1.76 2.10
C LEU A 59 4.10 2.86 2.01
N SER A 60 3.69 4.12 2.10
CA SER A 60 4.65 5.22 2.28
C SER A 60 5.57 4.91 3.46
N PRO A 61 6.83 5.38 3.45
CA PRO A 61 7.81 5.09 4.51
C PRO A 61 7.28 5.33 5.93
N ASP A 62 6.37 6.29 6.09
CA ASP A 62 5.78 6.70 7.37
C ASP A 62 4.48 5.96 7.73
N MET A 63 4.08 4.96 6.94
CA MET A 63 2.82 4.23 7.16
C MET A 63 3.07 2.78 7.53
N THR A 64 2.35 2.31 8.56
CA THR A 64 2.31 0.90 8.98
C THR A 64 0.95 0.28 8.68
N ARG A 65 0.93 -1.02 8.33
CA ARG A 65 -0.31 -1.79 8.21
C ARG A 65 -0.66 -2.40 9.56
N MET A 66 -1.83 -2.03 10.07
CA MET A 66 -2.46 -2.72 11.20
C MET A 66 -3.67 -3.52 10.70
N THR A 67 -3.82 -4.75 11.17
CA THR A 67 -4.98 -5.60 10.86
C THR A 67 -5.74 -5.85 12.17
N CYS A 68 -6.98 -5.39 12.24
CA CYS A 68 -7.84 -5.57 13.42
C CYS A 68 -9.01 -6.50 13.07
N ARG A 69 -9.32 -7.44 13.98
CA ARG A 69 -10.52 -8.28 13.88
C ARG A 69 -11.61 -7.64 14.71
N ILE A 70 -12.69 -7.22 14.06
CA ILE A 70 -13.86 -6.64 14.73
C ILE A 70 -15.08 -7.55 14.58
N GLY A 71 -15.96 -7.52 15.58
CA GLY A 71 -17.24 -8.22 15.53
C GLY A 71 -18.16 -7.66 14.45
N ARG A 72 -19.11 -8.48 13.97
CA ARG A 72 -20.10 -8.07 12.96
C ARG A 72 -20.95 -6.90 13.46
N ALA A 73 -21.33 -6.89 14.74
CA ALA A 73 -22.11 -5.82 15.36
C ALA A 73 -21.34 -4.49 15.35
N THR A 74 -20.07 -4.50 15.75
CA THR A 74 -19.19 -3.32 15.70
C THR A 74 -19.06 -2.78 14.28
N ARG A 75 -18.86 -3.66 13.30
CA ARG A 75 -18.84 -3.26 11.89
C ARG A 75 -20.15 -2.59 11.48
N ALA A 76 -21.29 -3.17 11.84
CA ALA A 76 -22.61 -2.61 11.51
C ALA A 76 -22.81 -1.21 12.12
N ALA A 77 -22.34 -0.99 13.35
CA ALA A 77 -22.42 0.31 14.01
C ALA A 77 -21.56 1.39 13.31
N LEU A 78 -20.43 1.02 12.72
CA LEU A 78 -19.53 1.95 12.02
C LEU A 78 -19.98 2.29 10.59
N VAL A 79 -20.80 1.45 9.95
CA VAL A 79 -21.22 1.63 8.55
C VAL A 79 -21.91 2.97 8.29
N PRO A 80 -22.91 3.43 9.09
CA PRO A 80 -23.57 4.71 8.85
C PRO A 80 -22.60 5.90 8.92
N ALA A 81 -21.69 5.88 9.90
CA ALA A 81 -20.70 6.93 10.09
C ALA A 81 -19.65 6.96 8.97
N ALA A 82 -19.32 5.79 8.39
CA ALA A 82 -18.40 5.66 7.28
C ALA A 82 -19.04 6.14 5.97
N GLN A 83 -20.29 5.71 5.72
CA GLN A 83 -21.07 6.12 4.54
C GLN A 83 -21.32 7.63 4.51
N ALA A 84 -21.66 8.24 5.64
CA ALA A 84 -21.85 9.69 5.73
C ALA A 84 -20.59 10.50 5.35
N ARG A 85 -19.41 9.88 5.46
CA ARG A 85 -18.10 10.49 5.14
C ARG A 85 -17.53 10.02 3.80
N GLY A 86 -18.23 9.16 3.07
CA GLY A 86 -17.72 8.56 1.83
C GLY A 86 -16.51 7.64 2.02
N LEU A 87 -16.30 7.12 3.24
CA LEU A 87 -15.16 6.28 3.60
C LEU A 87 -15.59 4.81 3.71
N SER A 88 -14.66 3.90 3.48
CA SER A 88 -14.80 2.52 3.93
C SER A 88 -14.71 2.44 5.46
N VAL A 89 -15.25 1.35 6.04
CA VAL A 89 -15.16 1.12 7.49
C VAL A 89 -13.70 1.05 7.98
N ALA A 90 -12.79 0.53 7.14
CA ALA A 90 -11.38 0.46 7.48
C ALA A 90 -10.71 1.85 7.49
N GLU A 91 -11.04 2.69 6.52
CA GLU A 91 -10.56 4.08 6.47
C GLU A 91 -11.11 4.90 7.63
N LEU A 92 -12.40 4.74 7.97
CA LEU A 92 -12.98 5.37 9.14
C LEU A 92 -12.29 4.92 10.43
N ALA A 93 -12.03 3.61 10.59
CA ALA A 93 -11.34 3.09 11.76
C ALA A 93 -9.92 3.65 11.89
N GLY A 94 -9.19 3.75 10.78
CA GLY A 94 -7.87 4.41 10.74
C GLY A 94 -7.95 5.88 11.15
N ALA A 95 -8.91 6.63 10.60
CA ALA A 95 -9.13 8.04 10.93
C ALA A 95 -9.51 8.26 12.39
N LEU A 96 -10.33 7.37 12.96
CA LEU A 96 -10.69 7.41 14.39
C LEU A 96 -9.46 7.19 15.26
N LEU A 97 -8.63 6.20 14.94
CA LEU A 97 -7.41 5.92 15.72
C LEU A 97 -6.41 7.06 15.63
N ALA A 98 -6.26 7.69 14.46
CA ALA A 98 -5.46 8.89 14.30
C ALA A 98 -5.99 10.03 15.17
N ALA A 99 -7.29 10.32 15.11
CA ALA A 99 -7.92 11.38 15.90
C ALA A 99 -7.80 11.15 17.42
N ILE A 100 -7.95 9.91 17.88
CA ILE A 100 -7.79 9.54 19.29
C ILE A 100 -6.34 9.76 19.75
N ALA A 101 -5.36 9.35 18.94
CA ALA A 101 -3.95 9.53 19.24
C ALA A 101 -3.54 11.01 19.25
N GLU A 102 -3.96 11.78 18.23
CA GLU A 102 -3.68 13.22 18.13
C GLU A 102 -4.34 14.03 19.25
N GLY A 103 -5.56 13.66 19.66
CA GLY A 103 -6.30 14.32 20.73
C GLY A 103 -5.88 13.92 22.14
N ALA A 104 -4.88 13.05 22.31
CA ALA A 104 -4.52 12.44 23.59
C ALA A 104 -5.73 11.81 24.33
N LEU A 105 -6.71 11.30 23.57
CA LEU A 105 -7.95 10.72 24.10
C LEU A 105 -7.84 9.23 24.39
N VAL A 106 -6.64 8.65 24.28
CA VAL A 106 -6.41 7.21 24.47
C VAL A 106 -6.90 6.80 25.86
N ASP A 107 -6.47 7.48 26.91
CA ASP A 107 -6.85 7.15 28.29
C ASP A 107 -8.34 7.39 28.54
N ALA A 108 -8.94 8.40 27.90
CA ALA A 108 -10.37 8.69 28.03
C ALA A 108 -11.28 7.67 27.31
N VAL A 109 -10.79 7.05 26.24
CA VAL A 109 -11.51 5.97 25.53
C VAL A 109 -11.31 4.63 26.23
N LEU A 110 -10.17 4.44 26.88
CA LEU A 110 -9.83 3.25 27.67
C LEU A 110 -10.32 3.33 29.12
N ASP A 111 -10.89 4.45 29.56
CA ASP A 111 -11.49 4.55 30.89
C ASP A 111 -12.72 3.63 30.95
N ASP A 112 -12.46 2.40 31.39
CA ASP A 112 -13.45 1.35 31.64
C ASP A 112 -14.32 1.65 32.88
N GLY A 113 -14.28 2.88 33.42
CA GLY A 113 -15.11 3.32 34.53
C GLY A 113 -14.59 2.85 35.89
N GLU A 114 -13.29 2.95 36.14
CA GLU A 114 -12.72 2.64 37.45
C GLU A 114 -12.58 3.92 38.29
N GLY A 115 -13.68 4.31 38.93
CA GLY A 115 -13.74 5.51 39.77
C GLY A 115 -15.02 5.67 40.59
N ALA A 116 -15.51 4.60 41.23
CA ALA A 116 -16.44 4.70 42.36
C ALA A 116 -15.97 3.78 43.50
N PRO A 117 -15.62 4.37 44.65
CA PRO A 117 -16.44 4.15 45.85
C PRO A 117 -17.23 5.40 46.27
#